data_AF-X1C735-F1
#
_entry.id   AF-X1C735-F1
#
_cell.length_a   1.000
_cell.length_b   1.000
_cell.length_c   1.000
_cell.angle_alpha   90.00
_cell.angle_beta   90.00
_cell.angle_gamma   90.00
#
_symmetry.space_group_name_H-M   'P 1'
#
loop_
_entity.id
_entity.type
_entity.pdbx_description
1 polymer ?
#
loop_
_entity_poly.entity_id
_entity_poly.type
_entity_poly.pdbx_seq_one_letter_code
_entity_poly.pdbx_strand_id
1 'polypeptide(L)' 'IPFLIEYLSSFLTLEKGDIIATGTPSGVGPIQPGDIIEATIENIGTISHQVVLERKD' A
#
# COMPACT_ATOMS: atom_id res chain seq x y z
N ILE A 1 -1.79 0.55 15.18
CA ILE A 1 -0.55 1.30 14.85
C ILE A 1 0.58 1.04 15.85
N PRO A 2 0.44 1.27 17.17
CA PRO A 2 1.58 1.13 18.10
C PRO A 2 2.25 -0.24 18.07
N PHE A 3 1.45 -1.31 18.03
CA PHE A 3 1.94 -2.69 17.93
C PHE A 3 2.85 -2.94 16.71
N LEU A 4 2.51 -2.39 15.53
CA LEU A 4 3.32 -2.62 14.33
C LEU A 4 4.68 -1.93 14.43
N ILE A 5 4.71 -0.73 15.01
CA ILE A 5 5.96 0.02 15.23
C ILE A 5 6.84 -0.72 16.23
N GLU A 6 6.27 -1.13 17.38
CA GLU A 6 6.98 -1.91 18.40
C GLU A 6 7.53 -3.21 17.84
N TYR A 7 6.69 -4.00 17.17
CA TYR A 7 7.09 -5.28 16.60
C TYR A 7 8.23 -5.13 15.60
N LEU A 8 8.08 -4.26 14.59
CA LEU A 8 9.11 -4.08 13.56
C LEU A 8 10.41 -3.50 14.12
N SER A 9 10.32 -2.52 15.02
CA SER A 9 11.51 -1.89 15.63
C SER A 9 12.29 -2.81 16.59
N SER A 10 11.71 -3.95 16.99
CA SER A 10 12.41 -4.93 17.84
C SER A 10 13.50 -5.73 17.09
N PHE A 11 13.44 -5.78 15.75
CA PHE A 11 14.41 -6.51 14.93
C PHE A 11 14.84 -5.78 13.64
N LEU A 12 14.26 -4.63 13.32
CA LEU A 12 14.69 -3.73 12.24
C LEU A 12 14.95 -2.33 12.79
N THR A 13 16.00 -1.67 12.31
CA THR A 13 16.16 -0.22 12.54
C THR A 13 15.23 0.51 11.59
N LEU A 14 14.33 1.33 12.13
CA LEU A 14 13.43 2.20 11.33
C LEU A 14 14.11 3.55 11.12
N GLU A 15 14.22 3.97 9.87
CA GLU A 15 14.82 5.23 9.48
C GLU A 15 13.77 6.29 9.16
N LYS A 16 14.20 7.56 9.19
CA LYS A 16 13.33 8.67 8.81
C LYS A 16 12.92 8.52 7.34
N GLY A 17 11.61 8.44 7.12
CA GLY A 17 11.02 8.35 5.78
C GLY A 17 10.56 6.94 5.42
N ASP A 18 10.84 5.94 6.27
CA ASP A 18 10.33 4.59 6.07
C ASP A 18 8.79 4.55 6.13
N ILE A 19 8.19 3.74 5.27
CA ILE A 19 6.73 3.58 5.14
C ILE A 19 6.34 2.17 5.60
N ILE A 20 5.46 2.09 6.59
CA ILE A 20 4.87 0.83 7.06
C ILE A 20 3.48 0.66 6.43
N ALA A 21 3.33 -0.33 5.54
CA ALA A 21 2.01 -0.74 5.05
C ALA A 21 1.29 -1.56 6.13
N THR A 22 0.17 -1.05 6.65
CA THR A 22 -0.52 -1.59 7.83
C THR A 22 -1.40 -2.83 7.56
N GLY A 23 -1.38 -3.34 6.33
CA GLY A 23 -2.23 -4.43 5.86
C GLY A 23 -3.46 -3.95 5.08
N THR A 24 -4.16 -4.91 4.48
CA THR A 24 -5.40 -4.71 3.72
C THR A 24 -6.51 -5.59 4.30
N PRO A 25 -7.78 -5.17 4.31
CA PRO A 25 -8.88 -6.05 4.67
C PRO A 25 -9.06 -7.19 3.66
N SER A 26 -10.00 -8.09 3.94
CA SER A 26 -10.42 -9.10 2.97
C SER A 26 -11.07 -8.46 1.73
N GLY A 27 -11.11 -9.21 0.62
CA GLY A 27 -11.73 -8.76 -0.64
C GLY A 27 -10.75 -8.41 -1.76
N VAL A 28 -9.47 -8.79 -1.63
CA VAL A 28 -8.50 -8.67 -2.72
C VAL A 28 -8.93 -9.53 -3.91
N GLY A 29 -8.88 -8.97 -5.12
CA GLY A 29 -9.28 -9.61 -6.37
C GLY A 29 -8.32 -9.30 -7.52
N PRO A 30 -8.51 -9.97 -8.68
CA PRO A 30 -7.67 -9.76 -9.86
C PRO A 30 -7.89 -8.36 -10.46
N ILE A 31 -6.85 -7.82 -11.09
CA ILE A 31 -6.87 -6.56 -11.85
C ILE A 31 -6.44 -6.84 -13.30
N GLN A 32 -6.90 -6.02 -14.23
CA GLN A 32 -6.63 -6.12 -15.65
C GLN A 32 -6.04 -4.81 -16.22
N PRO A 33 -5.28 -4.88 -17.32
CA PRO A 33 -4.84 -3.68 -18.03
C PRO A 33 -6.03 -2.82 -18.45
N GLY A 34 -5.92 -1.51 -18.20
CA GLY A 34 -6.99 -0.55 -18.43
C GLY A 34 -7.83 -0.24 -17.20
N ASP A 35 -7.76 -1.05 -16.14
CA ASP A 35 -8.44 -0.76 -14.88
C ASP A 35 -7.92 0.54 -14.23
N ILE A 36 -8.78 1.22 -13.48
CA ILE A 36 -8.40 2.28 -12.55
C ILE A 36 -8.58 1.73 -11.13
N ILE A 37 -7.50 1.67 -10.38
CA ILE A 37 -7.49 1.23 -8.99
C ILE A 37 -7.47 2.46 -8.10
N GLU A 38 -8.48 2.56 -7.24
CA GLU A 38 -8.60 3.63 -6.26
C GLU A 38 -8.58 3.07 -4.85
N ALA A 39 -7.87 3.75 -3.96
CA ALA A 39 -7.91 3.49 -2.52
C ALA A 39 -8.10 4.81 -1.78
N THR A 40 -9.08 4.84 -0.89
CA THR A 40 -9.45 6.03 -0.13
C THR A 40 -9.29 5.77 1.36
N ILE A 41 -8.65 6.70 2.06
CA ILE A 41 -8.69 6.76 3.53
C ILE A 41 -9.43 8.02 3.92
N GLU A 42 -10.46 7.87 4.75
CA GLU A 42 -11.25 8.98 5.26
C GLU A 42 -10.33 10.03 5.91
N ASN A 43 -10.57 11.30 5.60
CA ASN A 43 -9.79 12.45 6.09
C ASN A 43 -8.32 12.53 5.62
N ILE A 44 -7.87 11.63 4.73
CA ILE A 44 -6.54 11.71 4.09
C ILE A 44 -6.68 11.99 2.60
N GLY A 45 -7.49 11.20 1.89
CA GLY A 45 -7.72 11.36 0.46
C GLY A 45 -7.73 10.04 -0.30
N THR A 46 -7.71 10.16 -1.62
CA THR A 46 -7.77 9.03 -2.56
C THR A 46 -6.50 8.98 -3.39
N ILE A 47 -5.89 7.81 -3.46
CA ILE A 47 -4.87 7.49 -4.46
C ILE A 47 -5.54 6.74 -5.62
N SER A 48 -5.20 7.10 -6.85
CA SER A 48 -5.79 6.54 -8.07
C SER A 48 -4.69 6.21 -9.07
N HIS A 49 -4.70 4.98 -9.59
CA HIS A 49 -3.70 4.47 -10.51
C HIS A 49 -4.33 3.73 -11.69
N GLN A 50 -3.88 4.04 -12.90
CA GLN A 50 -4.23 3.27 -14.09
C GLN A 50 -3.31 2.05 -14.22
N VAL A 51 -3.91 0.87 -14.39
CA VAL A 51 -3.18 -0.37 -14.63
C VAL A 51 -2.77 -0.42 -16.09
N VAL A 52 -1.47 -0.55 -16.34
CA VAL A 52 -0.89 -0.69 -17.68
C VAL A 52 -0.09 -1.99 -17.76
N LEU A 53 -0.01 -2.58 -18.95
CA LEU A 53 0.89 -3.71 -19.17
C LEU A 53 2.33 -3.25 -19.02
N GLU A 54 3.14 -4.04 -18.32
CA GLU A 54 4.59 -3.85 -18.26
C GLU A 54 5.17 -3.87 -19.68
N ARG A 55 5.94 -2.86 -20.02
CA ARG A 55 6.68 -2.81 -21.28
C ARG A 55 7.95 -3.64 -21.11
N LYS A 56 8.16 -4.61 -21.99
CA LYS A 56 9.43 -5.31 -22.12
C LYS A 56 10.23 -4.62 -23.23
N ASP A 57 10.91 -3.56 -22.85
CA ASP A 57 11.95 -2.93 -23.69
C ASP A 57 13.29 -3.64 -23.50
#